data_AF-A0A845R4N1-F1
#
_entry.id   AF-A0A845R4N1-F1
#
_cell.length_a   1.000
_cell.length_b   1.000
_cell.length_c   1.000
_cell.angle_alpha   90.00
_cell.angle_beta   90.00
_cell.angle_gamma   90.00
#
_symmetry.space_group_name_H-M   'P 1'
#
loop_
_entity.id
_entity.type
_entity.pdbx_description
1 polymer ?
#
loop_
_entity_poly.entity_id
_entity_poly.type
_entity_poly.pdbx_seq_one_letter_code
_entity_poly.pdbx_strand_id
1 'polypeptide(L)'
;MEQLCLLKKKQFSASSKQSKGQLYGQLSLLFNEAEAYTAPPGPQKTTQVAGHTRKQSGSVKEIVLDNIPVEVVEHRLSKEERVCPQCGELMQEIGTEVRETLKLIPAKAILSYDVYYTYACENCEKIISQRPS
;
A
#
# COMPACT_ATOMS: atom_id res chain seq x y z
N MET A 1 3.83 -6.87 50.62
CA MET A 1 3.42 -6.89 49.20
C MET A 1 2.30 -5.91 48.87
N GLU A 2 1.43 -5.53 49.82
CA GLU A 2 0.27 -4.67 49.56
C GLU A 2 0.59 -3.19 49.32
N GLN A 3 1.69 -2.67 49.87
CA GLN A 3 2.10 -1.27 49.68
C GLN A 3 2.41 -0.93 48.21
N LEU A 4 3.02 -1.87 47.48
CA LEU A 4 3.31 -1.71 46.05
C LEU A 4 2.04 -1.68 45.20
N CYS A 5 1.03 -2.47 45.58
CA CYS A 5 -0.26 -2.47 44.90
C CYS A 5 -0.99 -1.14 45.06
N LEU A 6 -0.91 -0.49 46.23
CA LEU A 6 -1.50 0.82 46.48
C LEU A 6 -0.83 1.94 45.67
N LEU A 7 0.50 1.90 45.54
CA LEU A 7 1.25 2.89 44.74
C LEU A 7 0.94 2.78 43.24
N LYS A 8 0.87 1.55 42.71
CA LYS A 8 0.45 1.31 41.32
C LYS A 8 -0.98 1.75 41.08
N LYS A 9 -1.89 1.52 42.04
CA LYS A 9 -3.26 2.03 41.95
C LYS A 9 -3.32 3.57 41.92
N LYS A 10 -2.46 4.29 42.65
CA LYS A 10 -2.42 5.76 42.58
C LYS A 10 -1.89 6.30 41.25
N GLN A 11 -0.93 5.62 40.63
CA GLN A 11 -0.37 6.03 39.33
C GLN A 11 -1.30 5.72 38.15
N PHE A 12 -2.05 4.62 38.22
CA PHE A 12 -2.82 4.10 37.09
C PHE A 12 -4.34 4.04 37.33
N SER A 13 -4.87 4.48 38.49
CA SER A 13 -6.33 4.60 38.62
C SER A 13 -6.82 5.68 37.69
N ALA A 14 -7.83 5.36 36.87
CA ALA A 14 -8.51 6.28 35.98
C ALA A 14 -9.21 7.39 36.79
N SER A 15 -8.48 8.45 37.12
CA SER A 15 -9.03 9.66 37.70
C SER A 15 -9.47 10.58 36.57
N SER A 16 -10.72 10.45 36.12
CA SER A 16 -11.38 11.40 35.21
C SER A 16 -11.80 12.70 35.90
N LYS A 17 -11.17 13.07 37.01
CA LYS A 17 -11.35 14.37 37.65
C LYS A 17 -10.08 15.16 37.47
N GLN A 18 -10.13 16.05 36.47
CA GLN A 18 -9.38 17.31 36.39
C GLN A 18 -8.32 17.44 37.48
N SER A 19 -7.09 16.96 37.20
CA SER A 19 -5.95 17.24 38.05
C SER A 19 -5.64 18.74 37.91
N LYS A 20 -6.28 19.57 38.74
CA LYS A 20 -5.94 20.99 38.91
C LYS A 20 -4.65 21.10 39.74
N GLY A 21 -3.59 20.48 39.25
CA GLY A 21 -2.21 20.72 39.68
C GLY A 21 -1.49 21.51 38.60
N GLN A 22 -0.46 22.28 38.96
CA GLN A 22 0.36 23.11 38.06
C GLN A 22 0.82 22.41 36.77
N LEU A 23 0.75 21.08 36.70
CA LEU A 23 0.93 20.27 35.50
C LEU A 23 -0.05 20.55 34.36
N TYR A 24 -1.26 21.09 34.61
CA TYR A 24 -2.19 21.40 33.51
C TYR A 24 -1.65 22.51 32.61
N GLY A 25 -0.93 23.49 33.18
CA GLY A 25 -0.29 24.55 32.39
C GLY A 25 0.82 24.01 31.50
N GLN A 26 1.69 23.14 32.03
CA GLN A 26 2.80 22.58 31.26
C GLN A 26 2.35 21.54 30.21
N LEU A 27 1.34 20.74 30.51
CA LEU A 27 0.78 19.76 29.56
C LEU A 27 -0.03 20.45 28.45
N SER A 28 -0.73 21.55 28.75
CA SER A 28 -1.41 22.35 27.73
C SER A 28 -0.43 23.03 26.78
N LEU A 29 0.78 23.37 27.26
CA LEU A 29 1.85 23.95 26.41
C LEU A 29 2.55 22.92 25.52
N LEU A 30 2.54 21.63 25.88
CA LEU A 30 3.19 20.56 25.10
C LEU A 30 2.34 20.02 23.94
N PHE A 31 1.01 20.06 24.09
CA PHE A 31 0.10 19.39 23.15
C PHE A 31 -0.94 20.32 22.51
N ASN A 32 -1.00 21.60 22.91
CA ASN A 32 -2.04 22.51 22.43
C ASN A 32 -1.51 23.89 22.00
N GLU A 33 -0.37 23.92 21.31
CA GLU A 33 0.22 25.15 20.77
C GLU A 33 -0.73 25.84 19.78
N ALA A 34 -1.43 25.09 18.93
CA ALA A 34 -2.30 25.66 17.88
C ALA A 34 -3.52 26.41 18.44
N GLU A 35 -4.16 25.91 19.50
CA GLU A 35 -5.32 26.58 20.10
C GLU A 35 -4.92 27.76 21.01
N ALA A 36 -3.70 27.74 21.56
CA ALA A 36 -3.17 28.86 22.36
C ALA A 36 -2.97 30.15 21.53
N TYR A 37 -2.72 30.01 20.23
CA TYR A 37 -2.53 31.12 19.28
C TYR A 37 -3.75 31.43 18.42
N THR A 38 -4.85 30.68 18.54
CA THR A 38 -6.08 31.02 17.80
C THR A 38 -6.68 32.33 18.31
N ALA A 39 -6.73 33.33 17.43
CA ALA A 39 -7.50 34.54 17.66
C ALA A 39 -8.99 34.18 17.83
N PRO A 40 -9.74 34.89 18.70
CA PRO A 40 -11.18 34.70 18.80
C PRO A 40 -11.81 34.85 17.41
N PRO A 41 -12.81 34.01 17.06
CA PRO A 41 -13.37 34.02 15.71
C PRO A 41 -13.96 35.40 15.43
N GLY A 42 -13.28 36.16 14.56
CA GLY A 42 -13.82 37.38 13.97
C GLY A 42 -15.04 37.05 13.09
N PRO A 43 -15.86 38.05 12.74
CA PRO A 43 -17.03 37.84 11.88
C PRO A 43 -16.60 37.14 10.59
N GLN A 44 -17.11 35.93 10.38
CA GLN A 44 -16.80 35.10 9.22
C GLN A 44 -17.33 35.80 7.96
N LYS A 45 -16.44 36.52 7.26
CA LYS A 45 -16.73 37.01 5.92
C LYS A 45 -16.61 35.83 4.96
N THR A 46 -17.75 35.25 4.60
CA THR A 46 -17.85 34.25 3.55
C THR A 46 -17.44 34.89 2.22
N THR A 47 -16.28 34.49 1.70
CA THR A 47 -15.83 34.90 0.36
C THR A 47 -16.13 33.75 -0.58
N GLN A 48 -16.92 34.02 -1.61
CA GLN A 48 -17.22 33.03 -2.66
C GLN A 48 -15.96 32.84 -3.51
N VAL A 49 -15.37 31.64 -3.43
CA VAL A 49 -14.23 31.26 -4.27
C VAL A 49 -14.80 30.69 -5.57
N ALA A 50 -14.37 31.22 -6.72
CA ALA A 50 -14.78 30.72 -8.02
C ALA A 50 -14.33 29.25 -8.20
N GLY A 51 -15.24 28.41 -8.70
CA GLY A 51 -14.97 26.99 -8.92
C GLY A 51 -13.76 26.78 -9.83
N HIS A 52 -12.71 26.16 -9.31
CA HIS A 52 -11.53 25.85 -10.08
C HIS A 52 -11.79 24.59 -10.93
N THR A 53 -11.63 24.69 -12.24
CA THR A 53 -11.63 23.51 -13.13
C THR A 53 -10.20 23.04 -13.30
N ARG A 54 -9.90 21.86 -12.76
CA ARG A 54 -8.59 21.23 -12.92
C ARG A 54 -8.55 20.52 -14.28
N LYS A 55 -7.66 20.94 -15.18
CA LYS A 55 -7.31 20.13 -16.35
C LYS A 55 -6.67 18.84 -15.86
N GLN A 56 -7.26 17.70 -16.20
CA GLN A 56 -6.59 16.43 -16.00
C GLN A 56 -5.42 16.36 -16.98
N SER A 57 -4.22 16.67 -16.50
CA SER A 57 -2.99 16.29 -17.20
C SER A 57 -3.06 14.77 -17.40
N GLY A 58 -2.86 14.32 -18.64
CA GLY A 58 -2.79 12.90 -18.97
C GLY A 58 -1.90 12.15 -17.97
N SER A 59 -2.26 10.90 -17.72
CA SER A 59 -1.58 10.01 -16.78
C SER A 59 -0.07 10.18 -16.90
N VAL A 60 0.58 10.71 -15.85
CA VAL A 60 2.04 10.95 -15.79
C VAL A 60 2.83 9.69 -16.19
N LYS A 61 2.23 8.51 -16.03
CA LYS A 61 2.79 7.21 -16.40
C LYS A 61 3.15 7.10 -17.89
N GLU A 62 2.33 7.66 -18.80
CA GLU A 62 2.53 7.55 -20.25
C GLU A 62 3.77 8.34 -20.72
N ILE A 63 4.02 9.51 -20.12
CA ILE A 63 5.14 10.40 -20.49
C ILE A 63 6.48 9.86 -19.94
N VAL A 64 6.43 9.10 -18.86
CA VAL A 64 7.61 8.51 -18.20
C VAL A 64 8.13 7.30 -19.00
N LEU A 65 7.24 6.60 -19.71
CA LEU A 65 7.57 5.42 -20.53
C LEU A 65 8.45 5.76 -21.74
N ASP A 66 8.24 6.90 -22.39
CA ASP A 66 8.96 7.27 -23.62
C ASP A 66 10.44 7.64 -23.39
N ASN A 67 10.80 8.03 -22.17
CA ASN A 67 12.13 8.57 -21.86
C ASN A 67 13.03 7.58 -21.08
N ILE A 68 12.52 6.42 -20.71
CA ILE A 68 13.24 5.43 -19.90
C ILE A 68 13.53 4.19 -20.75
N PRO A 69 14.78 3.69 -20.79
CA PRO A 69 15.10 2.45 -21.49
C PRO A 69 14.30 1.27 -20.90
N VAL A 70 13.70 0.50 -21.80
CA VAL A 70 12.86 -0.65 -21.48
C VAL A 70 13.59 -1.95 -21.77
N GLU A 71 13.68 -2.82 -20.77
CA GLU A 71 14.21 -4.17 -20.87
C GLU A 71 13.05 -5.18 -20.68
N VAL A 72 12.88 -6.11 -21.62
CA VAL A 72 11.84 -7.15 -21.53
C VAL A 72 12.53 -8.49 -21.25
N VAL A 73 12.14 -9.14 -20.15
CA VAL A 73 12.66 -10.45 -19.73
C VAL A 73 11.52 -11.46 -19.81
N GLU A 74 11.65 -12.41 -20.74
CA GLU A 74 10.64 -13.47 -20.91
C GLU A 74 11.03 -14.72 -20.11
N HIS A 75 10.19 -15.08 -19.14
CA HIS A 75 10.33 -16.30 -18.33
C HIS A 75 9.43 -17.42 -18.86
N ARG A 76 9.79 -17.99 -20.01
CA ARG A 76 9.11 -19.15 -20.61
C ARG A 76 9.68 -20.46 -20.09
N LEU A 77 8.81 -21.41 -19.76
CA LEU A 77 9.25 -22.79 -19.50
C LEU A 77 9.77 -23.42 -20.79
N SER A 78 10.86 -24.17 -20.68
CA SER A 78 11.43 -24.93 -21.79
C SER A 78 10.49 -26.08 -22.20
N LYS A 79 10.66 -26.62 -23.41
CA LYS A 79 9.77 -27.70 -23.91
C LYS A 79 9.76 -28.94 -23.02
N GLU A 80 10.87 -29.21 -22.34
CA GLU A 80 11.04 -30.36 -21.45
C GLU A 80 10.28 -30.18 -20.12
N GLU A 81 10.19 -28.94 -19.63
CA GLU A 81 9.47 -28.59 -18.39
C GLU A 81 7.97 -28.39 -18.61
N ARG A 82 7.52 -28.27 -19.88
CA ARG A 82 6.10 -28.17 -20.25
C ARG A 82 5.37 -29.51 -20.20
N VAL A 83 6.03 -30.59 -19.81
CA VAL A 83 5.39 -31.90 -19.65
C VAL A 83 4.75 -31.96 -18.26
N CYS A 84 3.45 -32.21 -18.22
CA CYS A 84 2.75 -32.32 -16.94
C CYS A 84 3.23 -33.57 -16.16
N PRO A 85 3.58 -33.45 -14.87
CA PRO A 85 4.04 -34.57 -14.06
C PRO A 85 2.95 -35.61 -13.73
N GLN A 86 1.67 -35.26 -13.93
CA GLN A 86 0.53 -36.13 -13.65
C GLN A 86 0.01 -36.86 -14.90
N CYS A 87 -0.20 -36.13 -15.99
CA CYS A 87 -0.81 -36.63 -17.23
C CYS A 87 0.25 -37.04 -18.29
N GLY A 88 1.49 -36.56 -18.18
CA GLY A 88 2.54 -36.74 -19.22
C GLY A 88 2.27 -35.98 -20.51
N GLU A 89 1.20 -35.19 -20.54
CA GLU A 89 0.76 -34.42 -21.70
C GLU A 89 1.38 -33.02 -21.70
N LEU A 90 1.47 -32.39 -22.87
CA LEU A 90 2.03 -31.05 -23.00
C LEU A 90 1.06 -30.02 -22.40
N MET A 91 1.54 -29.23 -21.44
CA MET A 91 0.80 -28.15 -20.82
C MET A 91 0.61 -27.00 -21.81
N GLN A 92 -0.60 -26.44 -21.85
CA GLN A 92 -0.93 -25.28 -22.69
C GLN A 92 -0.73 -23.97 -21.92
N GLU A 93 -0.34 -22.92 -22.63
CA GLU A 93 -0.23 -21.55 -22.10
C GLU A 93 -1.64 -20.97 -21.96
N ILE A 94 -2.06 -20.68 -20.72
CA ILE A 94 -3.41 -20.17 -20.40
C ILE A 94 -3.39 -18.65 -20.25
N GLY A 95 -2.34 -18.14 -19.62
CA GLY A 95 -2.25 -16.73 -19.28
C GLY A 95 -0.82 -16.22 -19.30
N THR A 96 -0.72 -14.90 -19.32
CA THR A 96 0.55 -14.19 -19.22
C THR A 96 0.42 -13.15 -18.13
N GLU A 97 1.30 -13.22 -17.15
CA GLU A 97 1.42 -12.22 -16.09
C GLU A 97 2.59 -11.30 -16.43
N VAL A 98 2.33 -10.00 -16.53
CA VAL A 98 3.36 -8.99 -16.79
C VAL A 98 3.61 -8.20 -15.52
N ARG A 99 4.86 -8.17 -15.07
CA ARG A 99 5.30 -7.36 -13.92
C ARG A 99 6.21 -6.25 -14.40
N GLU A 100 5.78 -5.02 -14.16
CA GLU A 100 6.58 -3.82 -14.44
C GLU A 100 7.39 -3.44 -13.19
N THR A 101 8.71 -3.39 -13.34
CA THR A 101 9.64 -3.02 -12.27
C THR A 101 10.54 -1.87 -12.72
N LEU A 102 10.52 -0.76 -11.99
CA LEU A 102 11.43 0.35 -12.25
C LEU A 102 12.72 0.18 -11.43
N LYS A 103 13.84 -0.05 -12.12
CA LYS A 103 15.18 -0.14 -11.55
C LYS A 103 15.84 1.24 -11.59
N LEU A 104 16.24 1.75 -10.42
CA LEU A 104 17.00 2.99 -10.28
C LEU A 104 18.48 2.65 -10.12
N ILE A 105 19.26 2.89 -11.17
CA ILE A 105 20.72 2.90 -11.13
C ILE A 105 21.14 4.37 -10.92
N PRO A 106 22.24 4.68 -10.22
CA PRO A 106 22.68 6.07 -10.07
C PRO A 106 22.75 6.78 -11.44
N ALA A 107 22.01 7.89 -11.56
CA ALA A 107 21.81 8.68 -12.78
C ALA A 107 21.03 8.03 -13.95
N LYS A 108 20.46 6.82 -13.80
CA LYS A 108 19.67 6.15 -14.84
C LYS A 108 18.47 5.41 -14.25
N ALA A 109 17.27 5.68 -14.73
CA ALA A 109 16.12 4.80 -14.52
C ALA A 109 16.06 3.78 -15.67
N ILE A 110 15.68 2.54 -15.38
CA ILE A 110 15.43 1.48 -16.37
C ILE A 110 14.10 0.82 -15.99
N LEU A 111 13.21 0.62 -16.96
CA LEU A 111 12.00 -0.16 -16.77
C LEU A 111 12.26 -1.60 -17.20
N SER A 112 12.03 -2.55 -16.30
CA SER A 112 12.10 -3.97 -16.60
C SER A 112 10.68 -4.55 -16.62
N TYR A 113 10.29 -5.17 -17.74
CA TYR A 113 9.08 -5.96 -17.85
C TYR A 113 9.42 -7.44 -17.73
N ASP A 114 9.04 -8.04 -16.62
CA ASP A 114 9.17 -9.48 -16.42
C ASP A 114 7.85 -10.15 -16.85
N VAL A 115 7.92 -10.97 -17.90
CA VAL A 115 6.78 -11.66 -18.49
C VAL A 115 6.80 -13.13 -18.05
N TYR A 116 5.83 -13.52 -17.24
CA TYR A 116 5.65 -14.88 -16.75
C TYR A 116 4.50 -15.56 -17.49
N TYR A 117 4.72 -16.81 -17.89
CA TYR A 117 3.71 -17.62 -18.59
C TYR A 117 3.12 -18.62 -17.61
N THR A 118 1.80 -18.66 -17.52
CA THR A 118 1.09 -19.65 -16.73
C THR A 118 0.63 -20.79 -17.62
N TYR A 119 0.83 -22.02 -17.14
CA TYR A 119 0.58 -23.25 -17.89
C TYR A 119 -0.40 -24.13 -17.12
N ALA A 120 -1.31 -24.83 -17.81
CA ALA A 120 -2.04 -25.95 -17.20
C ALA A 120 -2.27 -27.14 -18.16
N CYS A 121 -2.54 -28.31 -17.57
CA CYS A 121 -2.95 -29.52 -18.29
C CYS A 121 -4.49 -29.59 -18.26
N GLU A 122 -5.15 -29.44 -19.42
CA GLU A 122 -6.61 -29.55 -19.54
C GLU A 122 -7.13 -30.91 -19.05
N ASN A 123 -6.34 -31.97 -19.23
CA ASN A 123 -6.73 -33.33 -18.88
C ASN A 123 -6.83 -33.50 -17.34
N CYS A 124 -5.88 -32.93 -16.60
CA CYS A 124 -5.92 -32.91 -15.14
C CYS A 124 -7.10 -32.09 -14.59
N GLU A 125 -7.43 -30.96 -15.22
CA GLU A 125 -8.58 -30.13 -14.82
C GLU A 125 -9.92 -30.87 -14.99
N LYS A 126 -10.07 -31.63 -16.08
CA LYS A 126 -11.26 -32.46 -16.34
C LYS A 126 -11.42 -33.60 -15.31
N ILE A 127 -10.33 -34.19 -14.85
CA ILE A 127 -10.37 -35.27 -13.85
C ILE A 127 -10.78 -34.73 -12.46
N ILE A 128 -10.28 -33.56 -12.06
CA ILE A 128 -10.58 -32.96 -10.75
C ILE A 128 -12.06 -32.54 -10.65
N SER A 129 -12.63 -32.00 -11.74
CA SER A 129 -14.02 -31.56 -11.77
C SER A 129 -15.06 -32.70 -11.70
N GLN A 130 -14.64 -33.95 -11.92
CA GLN A 130 -15.53 -35.12 -11.91
C GLN A 130 -15.47 -35.97 -10.63
N ARG A 131 -14.76 -35.52 -9.59
CA ARG A 131 -14.70 -36.27 -8.32
C ARG A 131 -15.81 -35.78 -7.38
N PRO A 132 -16.95 -36.50 -7.25
CA PRO A 132 -17.95 -36.16 -6.24
C PRO A 132 -17.39 -36.37 -4.83
N SER A 133 -17.80 -35.48 -3.92
CA SER A 133 -17.47 -35.48 -2.49
C SER A 133 -17.92 -36.75 -1.77
#